data_AF-A0A514BY80-F1
#
_entry.id   AF-A0A514BY80-F1
#
_cell.length_a   1.000
_cell.length_b   1.000
_cell.length_c   1.000
_cell.angle_alpha   90.00
_cell.angle_beta   90.00
_cell.angle_gamma   90.00
#
_symmetry.space_group_name_H-M   'P 1'
#
loop_
_entity.id
_entity.type
_entity.pdbx_description
1 polymer ?
#
loop_
_entity_poly.entity_id
_entity_poly.type
_entity_poly.pdbx_seq_one_letter_code
_entity_poly.pdbx_strand_id
1 'polypeptide(L)'
;MTAPIDRLRALMEVSGRRDKAAFLDAFDPAIEYHYHVGTRPLIGIDWVDRFISRYWANHSETEWVLDNWAQNGKKVLTEGREDYVNAEGVKVSHPYMGIIEFNDAGKIVAWRDYFQMKDPAAMG
;
A
#
# COMPACT_ATOMS: atom_id res chain seq x y z
N MET A 1 6.53 -22.91 -1.81
CA MET A 1 6.39 -21.53 -2.33
C MET A 1 5.93 -20.66 -1.16
N THR A 2 6.50 -19.46 -0.99
CA THR A 2 6.07 -18.52 0.09
C THR A 2 4.64 -18.04 -0.16
N ALA A 3 3.79 -18.07 0.87
CA ALA A 3 2.39 -17.68 0.75
C ALA A 3 2.26 -16.18 0.44
N PRO A 4 1.22 -15.76 -0.32
CA PRO A 4 0.96 -14.35 -0.59
C PRO A 4 0.93 -13.45 0.65
N ILE A 5 0.31 -13.90 1.75
CA ILE A 5 0.28 -13.13 3.01
C ILE A 5 1.70 -12.90 3.59
N ASP A 6 2.59 -13.88 3.49
CA ASP A 6 3.96 -13.74 4.01
C ASP A 6 4.77 -12.75 3.16
N ARG A 7 4.50 -12.68 1.85
CA ARG A 7 5.10 -11.69 0.95
C ARG A 7 4.62 -10.28 1.26
N LEU A 8 3.32 -10.12 1.54
CA LEU A 8 2.77 -8.85 1.98
C LEU A 8 3.41 -8.40 3.30
N ARG A 9 3.54 -9.29 4.28
CA ARG A 9 4.21 -8.97 5.56
C ARG A 9 5.67 -8.56 5.37
N ALA A 10 6.40 -9.27 4.51
CA ALA A 10 7.77 -8.88 4.15
C ALA A 10 7.82 -7.48 3.50
N LEU A 11 6.84 -7.15 2.64
CA LEU A 11 6.72 -5.81 2.05
C LEU A 11 6.40 -4.74 3.11
N MET A 12 5.53 -5.04 4.09
CA MET A 12 5.24 -4.14 5.21
C MET A 12 6.50 -3.80 6.00
N GLU A 13 7.35 -4.80 6.30
CA GLU A 13 8.62 -4.59 6.99
C GLU A 13 9.60 -3.74 6.16
N VAL A 14 9.69 -4.02 4.85
CA VAL A 14 10.50 -3.23 3.90
C VAL A 14 10.02 -1.78 3.85
N SER A 15 8.70 -1.57 3.81
CA SER A 15 8.07 -0.24 3.83
C SER A 15 8.36 0.50 5.13
N GLY A 16 8.27 -0.18 6.28
CA GLY A 16 8.60 0.38 7.59
C GLY A 16 10.06 0.82 7.71
N ARG A 17 10.99 0.11 7.05
CA ARG A 17 12.41 0.51 6.93
C ARG A 17 12.65 1.57 5.85
N ARG A 18 11.63 1.92 5.05
CA ARG A 18 11.72 2.79 3.87
C ARG A 18 12.81 2.36 2.88
N ASP A 19 13.02 1.04 2.75
CA ASP A 19 13.94 0.49 1.77
C ASP A 19 13.28 0.51 0.39
N LYS A 20 13.51 1.61 -0.33
CA LYS A 20 12.89 1.88 -1.63
C LYS A 20 13.20 0.82 -2.67
N ALA A 21 14.44 0.34 -2.72
CA ALA A 21 14.86 -0.62 -3.73
C ALA A 21 14.18 -1.96 -3.51
N ALA A 22 14.16 -2.45 -2.26
CA ALA A 22 13.44 -3.67 -1.91
C ALA A 22 11.91 -3.52 -2.07
N PHE A 23 11.37 -2.34 -1.79
CA PHE A 23 9.94 -2.06 -1.97
C PHE A 23 9.55 -2.22 -3.44
N LEU A 24 10.27 -1.54 -4.34
CA LEU A 24 10.00 -1.59 -5.78
C LEU A 24 10.27 -2.99 -6.38
N ASP A 25 11.23 -3.75 -5.84
CA ASP A 25 11.44 -5.13 -6.28
C ASP A 25 10.21 -6.02 -6.00
N ALA A 26 9.37 -5.74 -5.00
CA ALA A 26 8.20 -6.58 -4.74
C ALA A 26 7.15 -6.57 -5.87
N PHE A 27 7.22 -5.63 -6.81
CA PHE A 27 6.22 -5.40 -7.85
C PHE A 27 6.64 -5.99 -9.20
N ASP A 28 5.62 -6.33 -9.99
CA ASP A 28 5.80 -6.61 -11.41
C ASP A 28 6.06 -5.29 -12.16
N PRO A 29 6.97 -5.24 -13.16
CA PRO A 29 7.22 -4.02 -13.94
C PRO A 29 5.96 -3.41 -14.57
N ALA A 30 4.94 -4.24 -14.86
CA ALA A 30 3.67 -3.84 -15.46
C ALA A 30 2.51 -3.71 -14.45
N ILE A 31 2.80 -3.56 -13.15
CA ILE A 31 1.82 -3.36 -12.06
C ILE A 31 0.71 -2.35 -12.42
N GLU A 32 -0.54 -2.71 -12.12
CA GLU A 32 -1.65 -1.77 -12.03
C GLU A 32 -1.98 -1.47 -10.56
N TYR A 33 -1.67 -0.26 -10.10
CA TYR A 33 -1.91 0.15 -8.71
C TYR A 33 -2.94 1.28 -8.61
N HIS A 34 -4.07 0.98 -7.95
CA HIS A 34 -5.07 1.97 -7.55
C HIS A 34 -4.85 2.32 -6.08
N TYR A 35 -4.01 3.32 -5.81
CA TYR A 35 -3.74 3.81 -4.44
C TYR A 35 -5.00 4.38 -3.76
N HIS A 36 -6.07 4.63 -4.50
CA HIS A 36 -7.42 4.84 -4.00
C HIS A 36 -8.40 4.50 -5.13
N VAL A 37 -9.33 3.57 -4.89
CA VAL A 37 -10.32 3.20 -5.90
C VAL A 37 -11.21 4.40 -6.27
N GLY A 38 -11.38 4.62 -7.57
CA GLY A 38 -12.05 5.80 -8.13
C GLY A 38 -11.10 6.92 -8.54
N THR A 39 -9.80 6.78 -8.28
CA THR A 39 -8.76 7.61 -8.93
C THR A 39 -8.22 6.93 -10.19
N ARG A 40 -7.46 7.68 -11.00
CA ARG A 40 -6.75 7.10 -12.15
C ARG A 40 -5.61 6.21 -11.63
N PRO A 41 -5.49 4.96 -12.11
CA PRO A 41 -4.45 4.06 -11.63
C PRO A 41 -3.04 4.50 -12.04
N LEU A 42 -2.08 4.04 -11.26
CA LEU A 42 -0.65 4.05 -11.56
C LEU A 42 -0.35 2.78 -12.36
N ILE A 43 0.08 2.94 -13.62
CA ILE A 43 0.36 1.81 -14.53
C ILE A 43 1.86 1.72 -14.79
N GLY A 44 2.49 0.68 -14.24
CA GLY A 44 3.92 0.40 -14.36
C GLY A 44 4.77 0.90 -13.19
N ILE A 45 5.93 0.27 -13.00
CA ILE A 45 6.77 0.46 -11.81
C ILE A 45 7.28 1.90 -11.64
N ASP A 46 7.51 2.63 -12.74
CA ASP A 46 7.96 4.03 -12.70
C ASP A 46 6.93 4.96 -12.02
N TRP A 47 5.64 4.63 -12.12
CA TRP A 47 4.60 5.41 -11.44
C TRP A 47 4.54 5.09 -9.95
N VAL A 48 4.75 3.83 -9.58
CA VAL A 48 4.85 3.40 -8.18
C VAL A 48 6.06 4.03 -7.51
N ASP A 49 7.21 4.09 -8.20
CA ASP A 49 8.42 4.78 -7.75
C ASP A 49 8.15 6.26 -7.42
N ARG A 50 7.55 6.99 -8.36
CA ARG A 50 7.20 8.40 -8.15
C ARG A 50 6.23 8.59 -6.98
N PHE A 51 5.23 7.70 -6.88
CA PHE A 51 4.24 7.73 -5.81
C PHE A 51 4.89 7.53 -4.45
N ILE A 52 5.63 6.44 -4.24
CA ILE A 52 6.22 6.13 -2.93
C ILE A 52 7.27 7.15 -2.52
N SER A 53 8.04 7.68 -3.48
CA SER A 53 9.00 8.76 -3.23
C SER A 53 8.33 10.02 -2.69
N ARG A 54 7.21 10.42 -3.32
CA ARG A 54 6.44 11.58 -2.87
C ARG A 54 5.77 11.30 -1.52
N TYR A 55 5.24 10.10 -1.34
CA TYR A 55 4.57 9.70 -0.11
C TYR A 55 5.52 9.80 1.09
N TRP A 56 6.69 9.17 1.03
CA TRP A 56 7.67 9.20 2.12
C TRP A 56 8.33 10.57 2.35
N ALA A 57 8.34 11.45 1.35
CA ALA A 57 8.82 12.82 1.51
C ALA A 57 7.85 13.71 2.30
N ASN A 58 6.55 13.40 2.29
CA ASN A 58 5.51 14.23 2.93
C ASN A 58 4.91 13.61 4.20
N HIS A 59 5.29 12.37 4.53
CA HIS A 59 4.81 11.67 5.71
C HIS A 59 5.98 11.08 6.50
N SER A 60 5.96 11.24 7.82
CA SER A 60 6.92 10.68 8.78
C SER A 60 6.22 9.76 9.78
N GLU A 61 6.99 9.03 10.59
CA GLU A 61 6.45 8.12 11.63
C GLU A 61 5.37 7.17 11.11
N THR A 62 5.57 6.66 9.88
CA THR A 62 4.62 5.79 9.19
C THR A 62 4.58 4.40 9.81
N GLU A 63 3.40 3.94 10.20
CA GLU A 63 3.12 2.57 10.66
C GLU A 63 1.98 1.98 9.83
N TRP A 64 2.27 0.89 9.12
CA TRP A 64 1.26 0.15 8.37
C TRP A 64 0.79 -1.04 9.21
N VAL A 65 -0.46 -0.98 9.68
CA VAL A 65 -1.08 -1.98 10.54
C VAL A 65 -2.07 -2.84 9.75
N LEU A 66 -1.96 -4.15 9.88
CA LEU A 66 -2.86 -5.13 9.27
C LEU A 66 -3.67 -5.84 10.37
N ASP A 67 -4.94 -5.49 10.49
CA ASP A 67 -5.84 -6.00 11.53
C ASP A 67 -6.52 -7.30 11.09
N ASN A 68 -7.12 -7.29 9.90
CA ASN A 68 -7.77 -8.47 9.32
C ASN A 68 -7.24 -8.77 7.92
N TRP A 69 -7.22 -10.05 7.57
CA TRP A 69 -6.87 -10.49 6.23
C TRP A 69 -7.52 -11.81 5.87
N ALA A 70 -7.68 -12.05 4.57
CA ALA A 70 -8.07 -13.33 4.02
C ALA A 70 -7.28 -13.61 2.74
N GLN A 71 -6.88 -14.86 2.54
CA GLN A 71 -6.16 -15.27 1.33
C GLN A 71 -7.04 -16.18 0.48
N ASN A 72 -7.10 -15.88 -0.83
CA ASN A 72 -7.73 -16.73 -1.82
C ASN A 72 -6.78 -16.93 -3.01
N GLY A 73 -6.15 -18.11 -3.08
CA GLY A 73 -5.14 -18.40 -4.08
C GLY A 73 -3.99 -17.40 -4.02
N LYS A 74 -3.81 -16.62 -5.10
CA LYS A 74 -2.76 -15.59 -5.23
C LYS A 74 -3.23 -14.18 -4.84
N LYS A 75 -4.33 -14.07 -4.10
CA LYS A 75 -4.91 -12.79 -3.69
C LYS A 75 -4.96 -12.70 -2.18
N VAL A 76 -4.64 -11.52 -1.65
CA VAL A 76 -4.77 -11.20 -0.23
C VAL A 76 -5.71 -10.01 -0.11
N LEU A 77 -6.83 -10.21 0.60
CA LEU A 77 -7.70 -9.15 1.05
C LEU A 77 -7.17 -8.68 2.41
N THR A 78 -7.15 -7.37 2.62
CA THR A 78 -6.58 -6.73 3.80
C THR A 78 -7.55 -5.70 4.36
N GLU A 79 -7.52 -5.53 5.67
CA GLU A 79 -8.17 -4.46 6.40
C GLU A 79 -7.24 -4.04 7.53
N GLY A 80 -7.15 -2.74 7.76
CA GLY A 80 -6.36 -2.19 8.85
C GLY A 80 -6.33 -0.68 8.81
N ARG A 81 -5.19 -0.12 9.20
CA ARG A 81 -4.98 1.32 9.25
C ARG A 81 -3.54 1.68 8.90
N GLU A 82 -3.36 2.89 8.39
CA GLU A 82 -2.06 3.50 8.22
C GLU A 82 -1.96 4.71 9.16
N ASP A 83 -1.00 4.66 10.07
CA ASP A 83 -0.67 5.79 10.94
C ASP A 83 0.49 6.56 10.36
N TYR A 84 0.45 7.88 10.45
CA TYR A 84 1.56 8.73 10.03
C TYR A 84 1.44 10.13 10.64
N VAL A 85 2.55 10.86 10.61
CA VAL A 85 2.58 12.31 10.79
C VAL A 85 2.63 12.96 9.41
N ASN A 86 1.68 13.85 9.11
CA ASN A 86 1.60 14.54 7.83
C ASN A 86 2.59 15.73 7.75
N ALA A 87 2.62 16.42 6.60
CA ALA A 87 3.52 17.55 6.37
C ALA A 87 3.30 18.74 7.33
N GLU A 88 2.09 18.86 7.89
CA GLU A 88 1.72 19.86 8.90
C GLU A 88 2.06 19.43 10.34
N GLY A 89 2.66 18.24 10.53
CA GLY A 89 3.01 17.71 11.85
C GLY A 89 1.85 17.08 12.62
N VAL A 90 0.70 16.84 11.97
CA VAL A 90 -0.49 16.25 12.58
C VAL A 90 -0.41 14.73 12.50
N LYS A 91 -0.71 14.05 13.62
CA LYS A 91 -0.89 12.60 13.66
C LYS A 91 -2.23 12.21 13.03
N VAL A 92 -2.17 11.35 12.02
CA VAL A 92 -3.32 10.84 11.29
C VAL A 92 -3.33 9.31 11.42
N SER A 93 -4.53 8.74 11.59
CA SER A 93 -4.77 7.30 11.48
C SER A 93 -5.84 7.09 10.43
N HIS A 94 -5.48 6.39 9.34
CA HIS A 94 -6.35 6.25 8.18
C HIS A 94 -6.77 4.78 7.98
N PRO A 95 -8.04 4.43 8.24
CA PRO A 95 -8.52 3.07 8.04
C PRO A 95 -8.63 2.75 6.54
N TYR A 96 -8.30 1.52 6.17
CA TYR A 96 -8.37 1.07 4.78
C TYR A 96 -8.84 -0.39 4.70
N MET A 97 -9.39 -0.74 3.54
CA MET A 97 -9.41 -2.11 3.03
C MET A 97 -8.62 -2.18 1.73
N GLY A 98 -8.02 -3.33 1.43
CA GLY A 98 -7.21 -3.51 0.23
C GLY A 98 -7.34 -4.89 -0.36
N ILE A 99 -6.92 -5.00 -1.62
CA ILE A 99 -6.68 -6.28 -2.28
C ILE A 99 -5.37 -6.22 -3.05
N ILE A 100 -4.50 -7.21 -2.79
CA ILE A 100 -3.21 -7.37 -3.43
C ILE A 100 -3.20 -8.70 -4.19
N GLU A 101 -2.84 -8.67 -5.46
CA GLU A 101 -2.78 -9.83 -6.34
C GLU A 101 -1.34 -10.10 -6.78
N PHE A 102 -0.94 -11.37 -6.72
CA PHE A 102 0.41 -11.82 -7.01
C PHE A 102 0.47 -12.72 -8.25
N ASN A 103 1.58 -12.70 -8.98
CA ASN A 103 1.87 -13.67 -10.06
C ASN A 103 2.59 -14.93 -9.53
N ASP A 104 2.94 -15.86 -10.42
CA ASP A 104 3.66 -17.10 -10.05
C ASP A 104 5.08 -16.86 -9.53
N ALA A 105 5.73 -15.78 -9.97
CA ALA A 105 7.02 -15.35 -9.42
C ALA A 105 6.88 -14.72 -8.02
N GLY A 106 5.63 -14.47 -7.58
CA GLY A 106 5.32 -13.83 -6.31
C GLY A 106 5.52 -12.32 -6.31
N LYS A 107 5.51 -11.68 -7.49
CA LYS A 107 5.49 -10.22 -7.64
C LYS A 107 4.06 -9.72 -7.62
N ILE A 108 3.85 -8.52 -7.10
CA ILE A 108 2.54 -7.85 -7.08
C ILE A 108 2.21 -7.36 -8.49
N VAL A 109 1.08 -7.81 -9.04
CA VAL A 109 0.61 -7.43 -10.38
C VAL A 109 -0.58 -6.48 -10.35
N ALA A 110 -1.34 -6.48 -9.26
CA ALA A 110 -2.41 -5.52 -9.03
C ALA A 110 -2.54 -5.21 -7.54
N TRP A 111 -2.80 -3.95 -7.21
CA TRP A 111 -3.15 -3.53 -5.87
C TRP A 111 -4.25 -2.47 -5.96
N ARG A 112 -5.30 -2.61 -5.15
CA ARG A 112 -6.37 -1.62 -5.01
C ARG A 112 -6.66 -1.34 -3.55
N ASP A 113 -6.62 -0.07 -3.16
CA ASP A 113 -6.96 0.41 -1.82
C ASP A 113 -8.34 1.10 -1.82
N TYR A 114 -9.14 0.78 -0.82
CA TYR A 114 -10.47 1.32 -0.54
C TYR A 114 -10.41 2.03 0.80
N PHE A 115 -10.51 3.34 0.78
CA PHE A 115 -10.59 4.17 1.98
C PHE A 115 -11.29 5.47 1.64
N GLN A 116 -11.49 6.33 2.63
CA GLN A 116 -12.23 7.56 2.46
C GLN A 116 -11.26 8.76 2.32
N MET A 117 -11.12 9.32 1.11
CA MET A 117 -10.17 10.42 0.83
C MET A 117 -10.40 11.72 1.61
N LYS A 118 -11.59 11.95 2.17
CA LYS A 118 -11.93 13.13 2.98
C LYS A 118 -12.77 12.72 4.17
N ASP A 119 -12.39 13.16 5.36
CA ASP A 119 -13.27 13.09 6.53
C ASP A 119 -14.61 13.79 6.20
N PRO A 120 -15.75 13.07 6.23
CA PRO A 120 -17.06 13.67 6.01
C PRO A 120 -17.39 14.79 7.02
N ALA A 121 -16.76 14.82 8.19
CA ALA A 121 -16.93 15.84 9.21
C ALA A 121 -16.03 17.08 9.04
N ALA A 122 -15.04 17.03 8.14
CA ALA A 122 -14.15 18.17 7.84
C ALA A 122 -14.76 19.18 6.86
N MET A 123 -16.01 18.98 6.42
CA MET A 123 -16.85 20.03 5.85
C MET A 123 -17.85 20.51 6.91
N GLY A 124 -17.32 21.24 7.90
CA GLY A 124 -18.07 21.97 8.92
C GLY A 124 -17.44 23.33 9.14
#